data_AF-A0A3B9AQ23-F1
#
_entry.id   AF-A0A3B9AQ23-F1
#
_cell.length_a   1.000
_cell.length_b   1.000
_cell.length_c   1.000
_cell.angle_alpha   90.00
_cell.angle_beta   90.00
_cell.angle_gamma   90.00
#
_symmetry.space_group_name_H-M   'P 1'
#
loop_
_entity.id
_entity.type
_entity.pdbx_description
1 polymer ?
#
loop_
_entity_poly.entity_id
_entity_poly.type
_entity_poly.pdbx_seq_one_letter_code
_entity_poly.pdbx_strand_id
1 'polypeptide(L)'
;MVILDQTNPVEPPMEYANFGERLIARLIDGFIVFIPSVFLPLIAPWLYFALQEGNQGGATVGKRIMGIRVISTDGRAIGFGTATGRFFCHFINLFTMGLGYLLMLFNARNQGLHDMITSTVVVKTASSPPVQQTSQRRGKEHHSWSKIVSDQESHFVEINAQGGRYRHRLNGGDQVRTFTLWQLTDGMIDFSAAFEPEEVLEMKRFAEYLLKNKFNG
;
A
#
# COMPACT_ATOMS: atom_id res chain seq x y z
N MET A 1 73.16 -30.89 -53.25
CA MET A 1 73.03 -30.32 -51.90
C MET A 1 73.04 -28.81 -52.05
N VAL A 2 71.89 -28.15 -51.89
CA VAL A 2 71.65 -26.82 -51.26
C VAL A 2 70.12 -26.63 -51.32
N ILE A 3 69.42 -27.08 -50.27
CA ILE A 3 68.73 -26.29 -49.21
C ILE A 3 67.41 -25.70 -49.70
N LEU A 4 66.32 -26.26 -49.16
CA LEU A 4 64.94 -25.79 -49.28
C LEU A 4 64.83 -24.36 -48.73
N ASP A 5 64.32 -23.45 -49.56
CA ASP A 5 63.95 -22.09 -49.15
C ASP A 5 62.83 -22.19 -48.11
N GLN A 6 63.13 -21.70 -46.90
CA GLN A 6 62.19 -21.72 -45.78
C GLN A 6 61.06 -20.74 -46.09
N THR A 7 59.87 -21.28 -46.35
CA THR A 7 58.63 -20.51 -46.47
C THR A 7 58.34 -19.81 -45.15
N ASN A 8 58.84 -18.58 -44.98
CA ASN A 8 58.36 -17.69 -43.94
C ASN A 8 56.85 -17.49 -44.16
N PRO A 9 56.00 -17.74 -43.16
CA PRO A 9 54.57 -17.48 -43.30
C PRO A 9 54.38 -15.98 -43.56
N VAL A 10 53.77 -15.64 -44.70
CA VAL A 10 53.37 -14.26 -45.01
C VAL A 10 52.22 -13.92 -44.07
N GLU A 11 52.52 -13.22 -42.99
CA GLU A 11 51.47 -12.69 -42.11
C GLU A 11 50.60 -11.70 -42.90
N PRO A 12 49.26 -11.76 -42.78
CA PRO A 12 48.39 -10.82 -43.46
C PRO A 12 48.69 -9.39 -43.01
N PRO A 13 48.47 -8.36 -43.86
CA PRO A 13 48.67 -6.97 -43.45
C PRO A 13 47.66 -6.62 -42.35
N MET A 14 48.15 -6.55 -41.10
CA MET A 14 47.35 -6.17 -39.94
C MET A 14 47.25 -4.65 -39.86
N GLU A 15 46.05 -4.11 -40.04
CA GLU A 15 45.76 -2.69 -39.80
C GLU A 15 45.58 -2.45 -38.29
N TYR A 16 46.47 -1.66 -37.70
CA TYR A 16 46.46 -1.43 -36.26
C TYR A 16 45.52 -0.29 -35.89
N ALA A 17 44.65 -0.56 -34.92
CA ALA A 17 43.74 0.46 -34.39
C ALA A 17 44.51 1.63 -33.76
N ASN A 18 44.15 2.84 -34.16
CA ASN A 18 44.76 4.07 -33.68
C ASN A 18 44.26 4.43 -32.27
N PHE A 19 44.89 5.44 -31.65
CA PHE A 19 44.54 5.86 -30.30
C PHE A 19 43.08 6.30 -30.15
N GLY A 20 42.52 6.97 -31.16
CA GLY A 20 41.14 7.46 -31.14
C GLY A 20 40.12 6.34 -31.10
N GLU A 21 40.33 5.29 -31.90
CA GLU A 21 39.47 4.09 -31.92
C GLU A 21 39.49 3.37 -30.57
N ARG A 22 40.67 3.27 -29.95
CA ARG A 22 40.81 2.70 -28.60
C ARG A 22 40.10 3.55 -27.53
N LEU A 23 40.16 4.88 -27.67
CA LEU A 23 39.48 5.78 -26.74
C LEU A 23 37.95 5.70 -26.88
N ILE A 24 37.43 5.70 -28.11
CA ILE A 24 36.00 5.56 -28.38
C ILE A 24 35.47 4.21 -27.87
N ALA A 25 36.21 3.12 -28.12
CA ALA A 25 35.87 1.80 -27.59
C ALA A 25 35.74 1.83 -26.06
N ARG A 26 36.70 2.44 -25.36
CA ARG A 26 36.66 2.60 -23.89
C ARG A 26 35.45 3.39 -23.39
N LEU A 27 35.03 4.42 -24.14
CA LEU A 27 33.84 5.20 -23.80
C LEU A 27 32.56 4.39 -23.99
N ILE A 28 32.45 3.67 -25.11
CA ILE A 28 31.30 2.80 -25.42
C ILE A 28 31.17 1.70 -24.36
N ASP A 29 32.27 0.98 -24.08
CA ASP A 29 32.31 -0.05 -23.03
C ASP A 29 31.92 0.54 -21.67
N GLY A 30 32.41 1.75 -21.38
CA GLY A 30 32.05 2.52 -20.20
C GLY A 30 30.54 2.75 -20.08
N PHE A 31 29.88 3.25 -21.14
CA PHE A 31 28.43 3.47 -21.14
C PHE A 31 27.64 2.16 -21.03
N ILE A 32 28.07 1.11 -21.72
CA ILE A 32 27.43 -0.21 -21.68
C ILE A 32 27.41 -0.77 -20.26
N VAL A 33 28.48 -0.58 -19.48
CA VAL A 33 28.54 -1.02 -18.08
C VAL A 33 27.84 -0.02 -17.15
N PHE A 34 27.98 1.28 -17.39
CA PHE A 34 27.47 2.33 -16.53
C PHE A 34 25.94 2.39 -16.50
N ILE A 35 25.26 2.25 -17.65
CA ILE A 35 23.80 2.35 -17.70
C ILE A 35 23.15 1.26 -16.84
N PRO A 36 23.41 -0.05 -17.04
CA PRO A 36 22.86 -1.10 -16.19
C PRO A 36 23.27 -0.96 -14.72
N SER A 37 24.50 -0.54 -14.42
CA SER A 37 24.97 -0.42 -13.04
C SER A 37 24.23 0.65 -12.24
N VAL A 38 23.70 1.69 -12.90
CA VAL A 38 22.88 2.72 -12.27
C VAL A 38 21.41 2.30 -12.18
N PHE A 39 20.84 1.73 -13.25
CA PHE A 39 19.40 1.47 -13.32
C PHE A 39 18.98 0.15 -12.64
N LEU A 40 19.79 -0.91 -12.72
CA LEU A 40 19.47 -2.21 -12.14
C LEU A 40 19.24 -2.17 -10.61
N PRO A 41 20.08 -1.51 -9.79
CA PRO A 41 19.86 -1.43 -8.35
C PRO A 41 18.68 -0.53 -7.96
N LEU A 42 18.13 0.26 -8.90
CA LEU A 42 16.93 1.06 -8.65
C LEU A 42 15.66 0.29 -9.04
N ILE A 43 15.63 -0.26 -10.25
CA ILE A 43 14.44 -0.86 -10.85
C ILE A 43 14.11 -2.20 -10.20
N ALA A 44 15.09 -3.07 -9.97
CA ALA A 44 14.82 -4.42 -9.46
C ALA A 44 14.24 -4.39 -8.03
N PRO A 45 14.78 -3.61 -7.07
CA PRO A 45 14.17 -3.48 -5.75
C PRO A 45 12.81 -2.80 -5.81
N TRP A 46 12.67 -1.70 -6.57
CA TRP A 46 11.39 -1.01 -6.72
C TRP A 46 10.29 -1.97 -7.17
N LEU A 47 10.54 -2.73 -8.23
CA LEU A 47 9.57 -3.65 -8.80
C LEU A 47 9.24 -4.77 -7.81
N TYR A 48 10.24 -5.31 -7.10
CA TYR A 48 10.02 -6.32 -6.06
C TYR A 48 9.10 -5.80 -4.95
N PHE A 49 9.37 -4.63 -4.37
CA PHE A 49 8.56 -4.06 -3.30
C PHE A 49 7.18 -3.64 -3.80
N ALA A 50 7.10 -2.97 -4.95
CA ALA A 50 5.84 -2.48 -5.51
C ALA A 50 4.88 -3.63 -5.87
N LEU A 51 5.38 -4.73 -6.45
CA LEU A 51 4.56 -5.89 -6.78
C LEU A 51 4.16 -6.71 -5.55
N GLN A 52 5.08 -6.94 -4.61
CA GLN A 52 4.80 -7.75 -3.43
C GLN A 52 3.88 -7.05 -2.44
N GLU A 53 4.11 -5.75 -2.22
CA GLU A 53 3.30 -4.95 -1.29
C GLU A 53 2.01 -4.46 -1.95
N GLY A 54 2.01 -4.17 -3.25
CA GLY A 54 0.83 -3.72 -3.99
C GLY A 54 -0.18 -4.82 -4.32
N ASN A 55 0.10 -6.08 -3.97
CA ASN A 55 -0.86 -7.19 -4.07
C ASN A 55 -1.75 -7.26 -2.82
N GLN A 56 -2.86 -8.00 -2.89
CA GLN A 56 -3.81 -8.18 -1.78
C GLN A 56 -3.13 -8.61 -0.47
N GLY A 57 -2.05 -9.39 -0.53
CA GLY A 57 -1.30 -9.83 0.65
C GLY A 57 -0.58 -8.70 1.41
N GLY A 58 -0.29 -7.56 0.77
CA GLY A 58 0.34 -6.42 1.42
C GLY A 58 1.73 -6.70 2.00
N ALA A 59 2.41 -7.79 1.60
CA ALA A 59 3.57 -8.29 2.31
C ALA A 59 4.61 -8.88 1.36
N THR A 60 5.85 -8.42 1.55
CA THR A 60 7.06 -9.02 0.97
C THR A 60 7.39 -10.36 1.64
N VAL A 61 8.31 -11.13 1.05
CA VAL A 61 8.69 -12.45 1.56
C VAL A 61 9.12 -12.39 3.03
N GLY A 62 10.00 -11.44 3.38
CA GLY A 62 10.43 -11.25 4.78
C GLY A 62 9.27 -10.85 5.70
N LYS A 63 8.38 -9.97 5.25
CA LYS A 63 7.18 -9.56 6.01
C LYS A 63 6.24 -10.74 6.25
N ARG A 64 6.04 -11.62 5.27
CA ARG A 64 5.23 -12.85 5.40
C ARG A 64 5.79 -13.81 6.44
N ILE A 65 7.11 -14.02 6.43
CA ILE A 65 7.80 -14.86 7.42
C ILE A 65 7.60 -14.30 8.83
N MET A 66 7.68 -12.98 8.98
CA MET A 66 7.45 -12.28 10.26
C MET A 66 5.97 -12.14 10.62
N GLY A 67 5.05 -12.64 9.78
CA GLY A 67 3.62 -12.51 9.99
C GLY A 67 3.13 -11.06 10.02
N ILE A 68 3.76 -10.14 9.31
CA ILE A 68 3.36 -8.73 9.19
C ILE A 68 2.98 -8.37 7.75
N ARG A 69 2.16 -7.35 7.59
CA ARG A 69 1.72 -6.83 6.29
C ARG A 69 1.44 -5.34 6.35
N VAL A 70 1.46 -4.71 5.18
CA VAL A 70 1.13 -3.31 4.95
C VAL A 70 -0.32 -3.21 4.52
N ILE A 71 -1.04 -2.28 5.12
CA ILE A 71 -2.40 -1.91 4.72
C ILE A 71 -2.52 -0.39 4.65
N SER A 72 -3.54 0.10 3.96
CA SER A 72 -3.94 1.50 4.07
C SER A 72 -4.46 1.78 5.48
N THR A 73 -4.39 3.03 5.93
CA THR A 73 -5.03 3.50 7.17
C THR A 73 -6.53 3.18 7.22
N ASP A 74 -7.18 3.01 6.06
CA ASP A 74 -8.59 2.64 5.93
C ASP A 74 -8.85 1.13 6.06
N GLY A 75 -7.81 0.33 6.36
CA GLY A 75 -7.94 -1.12 6.52
C GLY A 75 -7.92 -1.92 5.21
N ARG A 76 -7.79 -1.25 4.06
CA ARG A 76 -7.78 -1.89 2.73
C ARG A 76 -6.37 -2.35 2.35
N ALA A 77 -6.28 -3.32 1.45
CA ALA A 77 -5.00 -3.62 0.80
C ALA A 77 -4.52 -2.40 0.00
N ILE A 78 -3.21 -2.19 0.00
CA ILE A 78 -2.60 -1.12 -0.79
C ILE A 78 -2.47 -1.57 -2.25
N GLY A 79 -2.68 -0.64 -3.18
CA GLY A 79 -2.47 -0.89 -4.60
C GLY A 79 -1.02 -0.65 -5.02
N PHE A 80 -0.69 -1.05 -6.25
CA PHE A 80 0.63 -0.85 -6.86
C PHE A 80 1.09 0.62 -6.84
N GLY A 81 0.19 1.58 -7.05
CA GLY A 81 0.50 3.01 -7.02
C GLY A 81 0.94 3.48 -5.63
N THR A 82 0.20 3.11 -4.58
CA THR A 82 0.56 3.43 -3.19
C THR A 82 1.87 2.75 -2.78
N ALA A 83 2.07 1.48 -3.18
CA ALA A 83 3.32 0.76 -2.91
C ALA A 83 4.53 1.40 -3.61
N THR A 84 4.34 1.88 -4.85
CA THR A 84 5.37 2.64 -5.58
C THR A 84 5.70 3.96 -4.90
N GLY A 85 4.67 4.74 -4.52
CA GLY A 85 4.88 5.98 -3.76
C GLY A 85 5.63 5.73 -2.46
N ARG A 86 5.31 4.63 -1.77
CA ARG A 86 6.00 4.23 -0.53
C ARG A 86 7.47 3.92 -0.76
N PHE A 87 7.79 3.20 -1.84
CA PHE A 87 9.19 2.95 -2.25
C PHE A 87 9.95 4.25 -2.48
N PHE A 88 9.39 5.20 -3.23
CA PHE A 88 10.06 6.47 -3.49
C PHE A 88 10.17 7.36 -2.25
N CYS A 89 9.21 7.29 -1.31
CA CYS A 89 9.29 8.01 -0.05
C CYS A 89 10.44 7.53 0.84
N HIS A 90 10.98 6.32 0.65
CA HIS A 90 12.21 5.92 1.33
C HIS A 90 13.42 6.78 0.94
N PHE A 91 13.46 7.35 -0.27
CA PHE A 91 14.49 8.33 -0.63
C PHE A 91 14.38 9.61 0.20
N ILE A 92 13.15 10.03 0.56
CA ILE A 92 12.95 11.19 1.46
C ILE A 92 13.53 10.89 2.85
N ASN A 93 13.40 9.65 3.33
CA ASN A 93 14.08 9.24 4.57
C ASN A 93 15.60 9.28 4.42
N LEU A 94 16.14 8.93 3.25
CA LEU A 94 17.59 9.03 2.97
C LEU A 94 18.06 10.50 2.99
N PHE A 95 17.30 11.42 2.37
CA PHE A 95 17.60 12.86 2.39
C PHE A 95 17.49 13.47 3.79
N THR A 96 16.58 12.98 4.61
CA THR A 96 16.43 13.41 6.02
C THR A 96 17.39 12.68 6.97
N MET A 97 18.48 12.07 6.48
CA MET A 97 19.47 11.32 7.29
C MET A 97 18.82 10.28 8.24
N GLY A 98 17.71 9.67 7.81
CA GLY A 98 17.00 8.67 8.59
C GLY A 98 16.11 9.21 9.71
N LEU A 99 15.98 10.54 9.90
CA LEU A 99 15.05 11.14 10.86
C LEU A 99 13.61 10.67 10.64
N GLY A 100 13.21 10.43 9.39
CA GLY A 100 11.88 9.89 9.07
C GLY A 100 11.60 8.49 9.62
N TYR A 101 12.63 7.70 9.94
CA TYR A 101 12.47 6.43 10.65
C TYR A 101 12.40 6.61 12.17
N LEU A 102 13.06 7.62 12.73
CA LEU A 102 13.04 7.90 14.16
C LEU A 102 11.61 8.21 14.65
N LEU A 103 10.78 8.80 13.80
CA LEU A 103 9.36 9.03 14.05
C LEU A 103 8.56 7.74 14.36
N MET A 104 9.02 6.58 13.88
CA MET A 104 8.39 5.30 14.21
C MET A 104 8.44 5.01 15.71
N LEU A 105 9.47 5.48 16.43
CA LEU A 105 9.63 5.23 17.86
C LEU A 105 8.71 6.08 18.73
N PHE A 106 8.23 7.21 18.21
CA PHE A 106 7.41 8.18 18.97
C PHE A 106 5.93 8.10 18.64
N ASN A 107 5.54 7.36 17.60
CA ASN A 107 4.16 7.25 17.16
C ASN A 107 3.53 5.95 17.68
N ALA A 108 2.35 6.03 18.30
CA ALA A 108 1.59 4.88 18.80
C ALA A 108 1.29 3.83 17.71
N ARG A 109 1.25 4.25 16.44
CA ARG A 109 1.06 3.36 15.28
C ARG A 109 2.36 2.85 14.66
N ASN A 110 3.52 3.19 15.23
CA ASN A 110 4.86 2.91 14.73
C ASN A 110 5.07 3.29 13.24
N GLN A 111 4.45 4.39 12.80
CA GLN A 111 4.53 4.85 11.40
C GLN A 111 5.73 5.76 11.19
N GLY A 112 6.47 5.52 10.10
CA GLY A 112 7.53 6.43 9.64
C GLY A 112 6.98 7.52 8.74
N LEU A 113 7.82 8.48 8.38
CA LEU A 113 7.44 9.60 7.52
C LEU A 113 6.87 9.13 6.17
N HIS A 114 7.53 8.15 5.55
CA HIS A 114 7.07 7.47 4.34
C HIS A 114 5.69 6.80 4.46
N ASP A 115 5.32 6.31 5.65
CA ASP A 115 4.04 5.65 5.91
C ASP A 115 2.93 6.67 6.08
N MET A 116 3.24 7.79 6.73
CA MET A 116 2.31 8.90 6.90
C MET A 116 1.98 9.55 5.55
N ILE A 117 2.98 9.81 4.70
CA ILE A 117 2.79 10.40 3.37
C ILE A 117 1.89 9.51 2.50
N THR A 118 2.06 8.19 2.59
CA THR A 118 1.32 7.24 1.75
C THR A 118 0.02 6.76 2.38
N SER A 119 -0.34 7.26 3.57
CA SER A 119 -1.50 6.81 4.34
C SER A 119 -1.52 5.28 4.51
N THR A 120 -0.37 4.71 4.87
CA THR A 120 -0.19 3.27 5.09
C THR A 120 0.28 2.96 6.51
N VAL A 121 0.06 1.72 6.95
CA VAL A 121 0.46 1.23 8.27
C VAL A 121 0.86 -0.24 8.19
N VAL A 122 1.84 -0.63 8.99
CA VAL A 122 2.29 -2.03 9.11
C VAL A 122 1.61 -2.67 10.31
N VAL A 123 1.00 -3.82 10.10
CA VAL A 123 0.18 -4.53 11.08
C VAL A 123 0.54 -6.01 11.13
N LYS A 124 0.29 -6.66 12.26
CA LYS A 124 0.42 -8.13 12.36
C LYS A 124 -0.71 -8.78 11.59
N THR A 125 -0.38 -9.71 10.70
CA THR A 125 -1.32 -10.39 9.80
C THR A 125 -2.44 -11.09 10.57
N ALA A 126 -2.12 -11.73 11.70
CA ALA A 126 -3.11 -12.42 12.55
C ALA A 126 -4.12 -11.46 13.21
N SER A 127 -3.73 -10.21 13.48
CA SER A 127 -4.62 -9.20 14.08
C SER A 127 -5.14 -8.18 13.06
N SER A 128 -4.82 -8.37 11.78
CA SER A 128 -5.23 -7.48 10.70
C SER A 128 -6.61 -7.89 10.20
N PRO A 129 -7.51 -6.93 9.89
CA PRO A 129 -8.74 -7.27 9.21
C PRO A 129 -8.43 -8.00 7.89
N PRO A 130 -9.20 -9.04 7.52
CA PRO A 130 -9.06 -9.68 6.23
C PRO A 130 -9.17 -8.61 5.14
N VAL A 131 -8.33 -8.72 4.10
CA VAL A 131 -8.37 -7.81 2.95
C VAL A 131 -9.81 -7.76 2.47
N GLN A 132 -10.44 -6.58 2.51
CA GLN A 132 -11.77 -6.40 1.95
C GLN A 132 -11.68 -6.60 0.45
N GLN A 133 -11.86 -7.85 0.00
CA GLN A 133 -12.07 -8.17 -1.41
C GLN A 133 -13.36 -7.47 -1.80
N THR A 134 -13.28 -6.55 -2.76
CA THR A 134 -14.42 -6.03 -3.51
C THR A 134 -15.05 -7.16 -4.32
N SER A 135 -15.71 -8.08 -3.62
CA SER A 135 -16.55 -9.13 -4.16
C SER A 135 -17.75 -9.25 -3.25
N GLN A 136 -18.69 -8.35 -3.44
CA GLN A 136 -20.12 -8.63 -3.62
C GLN A 136 -20.50 -10.12 -3.51
N ARG A 137 -20.49 -10.70 -2.30
CA ARG A 137 -21.14 -11.99 -1.97
C ARG A 137 -21.39 -12.08 -0.46
N ARG A 138 -22.69 -12.18 -0.12
CA ARG A 138 -23.29 -12.68 1.14
C ARG A 138 -23.09 -11.77 2.36
N GLY A 139 -24.03 -10.92 2.78
CA GLY A 139 -25.47 -11.18 2.88
C GLY A 139 -25.70 -12.19 4.01
N LYS A 140 -25.82 -11.69 5.26
CA LYS A 140 -26.71 -12.24 6.30
C LYS A 140 -26.81 -11.44 7.61
N GLU A 141 -25.95 -10.46 7.88
CA GLU A 141 -26.11 -9.59 9.06
C GLU A 141 -25.91 -8.12 8.67
N HIS A 142 -27.00 -7.52 8.20
CA HIS A 142 -27.10 -6.09 7.95
C HIS A 142 -28.35 -5.60 8.70
N HIS A 143 -28.19 -4.59 9.55
CA HIS A 143 -29.27 -3.97 10.28
C HIS A 143 -29.34 -2.49 9.91
N SER A 144 -30.55 -2.00 9.64
CA SER A 144 -30.77 -0.61 9.28
C SER A 144 -31.78 0.02 10.22
N TRP A 145 -31.46 1.23 10.65
CA TRP A 145 -32.32 2.11 11.42
C TRP A 145 -32.69 3.31 10.56
N SER A 146 -33.94 3.75 10.66
CA SER A 146 -34.40 4.93 9.95
C SER A 146 -35.31 5.76 10.82
N LYS A 147 -35.06 7.06 10.90
CA LYS A 147 -35.94 8.01 11.56
C LYS A 147 -36.40 9.05 10.54
N ILE A 148 -37.71 9.14 10.37
CA ILE A 148 -38.34 10.18 9.57
C ILE A 148 -38.66 11.33 10.53
N VAL A 149 -37.99 12.47 10.34
CA VAL A 149 -38.17 13.65 11.19
C VAL A 149 -39.25 14.56 10.60
N SER A 150 -39.33 14.63 9.27
CA SER A 150 -40.33 15.38 8.51
C SER A 150 -40.45 14.82 7.09
N ASP A 151 -41.46 15.22 6.32
CA ASP A 151 -41.62 14.86 4.90
C ASP A 151 -40.38 15.23 4.06
N GLN A 152 -39.57 16.17 4.54
CA GLN A 152 -38.37 16.68 3.89
C GLN A 152 -37.07 16.35 4.62
N GLU A 153 -37.12 15.66 5.76
CA GLU A 153 -35.95 15.30 6.56
C GLU A 153 -36.01 13.85 7.05
N SER A 154 -35.04 13.05 6.63
CA SER A 154 -34.93 11.66 7.08
C SER A 154 -33.48 11.24 7.29
N HIS A 155 -33.30 10.43 8.33
CA HIS A 155 -32.03 9.88 8.76
C HIS A 155 -32.06 8.37 8.56
N PHE A 156 -31.06 7.84 7.89
CA PHE A 156 -30.90 6.41 7.69
C PHE A 156 -29.51 5.99 8.16
N VAL A 157 -29.45 4.98 9.01
CA VAL A 157 -28.21 4.32 9.43
C VAL A 157 -28.28 2.88 8.95
N GLU A 158 -27.21 2.45 8.30
CA GLU A 158 -27.04 1.11 7.78
C GLU A 158 -25.77 0.53 8.42
N ILE A 159 -25.83 -0.58 9.16
CA ILE A 159 -24.65 -1.20 9.78
C ILE A 159 -24.51 -2.64 9.33
N ASN A 160 -23.31 -3.02 8.91
CA ASN A 160 -22.95 -4.37 8.52
C ASN A 160 -21.52 -4.71 8.95
N ALA A 161 -21.07 -5.94 8.69
CA ALA A 161 -19.72 -6.40 9.07
C ALA A 161 -18.54 -5.57 8.48
N GLN A 162 -18.80 -4.73 7.47
CA GLN A 162 -17.79 -3.88 6.82
C GLN A 162 -17.72 -2.47 7.45
N GLY A 163 -18.74 -2.04 8.17
CA GLY A 163 -18.87 -0.69 8.71
C GLY A 163 -20.32 -0.24 8.72
N GLY A 164 -20.54 1.06 8.79
CA GLY A 164 -21.86 1.62 8.61
C GLY A 164 -21.91 2.80 7.64
N ARG A 165 -23.12 3.10 7.18
CA ARG A 165 -23.43 4.25 6.32
C ARG A 165 -24.54 5.04 6.98
N TYR A 166 -24.30 6.33 7.16
CA TYR A 166 -25.29 7.28 7.60
C TYR A 166 -25.69 8.16 6.41
N ARG A 167 -27.00 8.24 6.13
CA ARG A 167 -27.56 9.10 5.10
C ARG A 167 -28.52 10.08 5.76
N HIS A 168 -28.27 11.36 5.54
CA HIS A 168 -29.16 12.45 5.92
C HIS A 168 -29.74 13.06 4.65
N ARG A 169 -31.04 12.91 4.48
CA ARG A 169 -31.79 13.44 3.33
C ARG A 169 -32.45 14.75 3.74
N LEU A 170 -32.11 15.82 3.03
CA LEU A 170 -32.69 17.16 3.16
C LEU A 170 -33.18 17.63 1.79
N ASN A 171 -34.07 18.62 1.76
CA ASN A 171 -34.83 19.12 0.59
C ASN A 171 -33.99 19.68 -0.61
N GLY A 172 -32.68 19.44 -0.63
CA GLY A 172 -31.75 19.86 -1.69
C GLY A 172 -30.60 18.90 -1.95
N GLY A 173 -30.60 17.69 -1.38
CA GLY A 173 -29.60 16.65 -1.65
C GLY A 173 -29.41 15.64 -0.51
N ASP A 174 -28.95 14.43 -0.88
CA ASP A 174 -28.60 13.37 0.08
C ASP A 174 -27.14 13.55 0.53
N GLN A 175 -26.91 13.75 1.83
CA GLN A 175 -25.59 13.70 2.46
C GLN A 175 -25.32 12.27 2.95
N VAL A 176 -24.32 11.60 2.38
CA VAL A 176 -23.93 10.23 2.79
C VAL A 176 -22.55 10.25 3.43
N ARG A 177 -22.46 9.73 4.66
CA ARG A 177 -21.21 9.53 5.39
C ARG A 177 -21.02 8.06 5.72
N THR A 178 -19.84 7.53 5.45
CA THR A 178 -19.47 6.15 5.82
C THR A 178 -18.63 6.15 7.08
N PHE A 179 -18.79 5.13 7.91
CA PHE A 179 -18.04 4.96 9.15
C PHE A 179 -17.65 3.51 9.38
N THR A 180 -16.66 3.30 10.23
CA THR A 180 -16.24 1.98 10.69
C THR A 180 -16.95 1.60 11.98
N LEU A 181 -17.11 0.30 12.24
CA LEU A 181 -17.75 -0.18 13.49
C LEU A 181 -17.02 0.33 14.74
N TRP A 182 -15.68 0.39 14.70
CA TRP A 182 -14.86 0.92 15.78
C TRP A 182 -15.11 2.40 16.08
N GLN A 183 -15.31 3.24 15.05
CA GLN A 183 -15.63 4.65 15.25
C GLN A 183 -16.97 4.85 15.98
N LEU A 184 -17.92 3.94 15.77
CA LEU A 184 -19.21 3.96 16.47
C LEU A 184 -19.09 3.45 17.92
N THR A 185 -18.38 2.33 18.14
CA THR A 185 -18.23 1.75 19.48
C THR A 185 -17.35 2.60 20.40
N ASP A 186 -16.32 3.25 19.85
CA ASP A 186 -15.38 4.12 20.60
C ASP A 186 -15.96 5.53 20.83
N GLY A 187 -17.19 5.81 20.37
CA GLY A 187 -17.86 7.09 20.56
C GLY A 187 -17.31 8.24 19.72
N MET A 188 -16.45 7.97 18.74
CA MET A 188 -15.99 8.98 17.77
C MET A 188 -17.11 9.49 16.87
N ILE A 189 -18.17 8.68 16.71
CA ILE A 189 -19.39 9.05 16.01
C ILE A 189 -20.55 8.84 16.96
N ASP A 190 -21.34 9.89 17.14
CA ASP A 190 -22.53 9.87 17.96
C ASP A 190 -23.76 10.20 17.10
N PHE A 191 -24.81 9.41 17.30
CA PHE A 191 -26.10 9.54 16.63
C PHE A 191 -27.19 10.05 17.58
N SER A 192 -26.83 10.41 18.82
CA SER A 192 -27.75 10.97 19.83
C SER A 192 -28.50 12.23 19.38
N ALA A 193 -27.92 13.00 18.45
CA ALA A 193 -28.57 14.16 17.86
C ALA A 193 -29.72 13.80 16.89
N ALA A 194 -29.77 12.56 16.40
CA ALA A 194 -30.71 12.11 15.38
C ALA A 194 -31.57 10.91 15.81
N PHE A 195 -31.14 10.11 16.80
CA PHE A 195 -31.79 8.87 17.24
C PHE A 195 -31.95 8.85 18.76
N GLU A 196 -32.91 8.06 19.25
CA GLU A 196 -33.14 7.92 20.69
C GLU A 196 -31.96 7.20 21.38
N PRO A 197 -31.68 7.47 22.67
CA PRO A 197 -30.56 6.84 23.38
C PRO A 197 -30.58 5.30 23.34
N GLU A 198 -31.77 4.70 23.33
CA GLU A 198 -31.95 3.25 23.23
C GLU A 198 -31.52 2.71 21.85
N GLU A 199 -31.88 3.41 20.77
CA GLU A 199 -31.49 3.04 19.40
C GLU A 199 -29.99 3.18 19.21
N VAL A 200 -29.39 4.26 19.72
CA VAL A 200 -27.93 4.46 19.68
C VAL A 200 -27.20 3.36 20.43
N LEU A 201 -27.73 2.92 21.57
CA LEU A 201 -27.19 1.80 22.33
C LEU A 201 -27.30 0.47 21.57
N GLU A 202 -28.42 0.24 20.88
CA GLU A 202 -28.63 -0.93 20.03
C GLU A 202 -27.63 -0.96 18.86
N MET A 203 -27.44 0.18 18.18
CA MET A 203 -26.46 0.33 17.11
C MET A 203 -25.04 -0.01 17.61
N LYS A 204 -24.67 0.47 18.80
CA LYS A 204 -23.38 0.16 19.43
C LYS A 204 -23.25 -1.32 19.77
N ARG A 205 -24.27 -1.94 20.39
CA ARG A 205 -24.28 -3.38 20.70
C ARG A 205 -24.18 -4.25 19.44
N PHE A 206 -24.88 -3.86 18.38
CA PHE A 206 -24.82 -4.58 17.10
C PHE A 206 -23.44 -4.43 16.45
N ALA A 207 -22.84 -3.23 16.51
CA ALA A 207 -21.47 -3.03 16.06
C ALA A 207 -20.46 -3.84 16.89
N GLU A 208 -20.60 -3.91 18.21
CA GLU A 208 -19.79 -4.75 19.10
C GLU A 208 -19.95 -6.24 18.78
N TYR A 209 -21.18 -6.71 18.55
CA TYR A 209 -21.46 -8.09 18.14
C TYR A 209 -20.75 -8.44 16.82
N LEU A 210 -20.86 -7.57 15.81
CA LEU A 210 -20.20 -7.75 14.52
C LEU A 210 -18.67 -7.71 14.66
N LEU A 211 -18.13 -6.84 15.51
CA LEU A 211 -16.70 -6.82 15.83
C LEU A 211 -16.28 -8.15 16.47
N LYS A 212 -16.97 -8.61 17.51
CA LYS A 212 -16.65 -9.85 18.22
C LYS A 212 -16.67 -11.08 17.30
N ASN A 213 -17.67 -11.19 16.43
CA ASN A 213 -17.77 -12.31 15.49
C ASN A 213 -16.75 -12.24 14.35
N LYS A 214 -16.29 -11.04 13.98
CA LYS A 214 -15.27 -10.85 12.94
C LYS A 214 -13.86 -11.23 13.40
N PHE A 215 -13.58 -11.22 14.70
CA PHE A 215 -12.26 -11.56 15.26
C PHE A 215 -12.17 -12.98 15.85
N ASN A 216 -13.30 -13.69 15.99
CA ASN A 216 -13.36 -15.04 16.59
C ASN A 216 -13.54 -16.18 15.58
N GLY A 217 -13.53 -15.91 14.27
CA GLY A 217 -13.61 -16.91 13.20
C GLY A 217 -12.49 -16.75 12.18
#